data_AF-A0A7W0FMK2-F1
#
_entry.id   AF-A0A7W0FMK2-F1
#
_cell.length_a   1.000
_cell.length_b   1.000
_cell.length_c   1.000
_cell.angle_alpha   90.00
_cell.angle_beta   90.00
_cell.angle_gamma   90.00
#
_symmetry.space_group_name_H-M   'P 1'
#
loop_
_entity.id
_entity.type
_entity.pdbx_description
1 polymer ?
#
loop_
_entity_poly.entity_id
_entity_poly.type
_entity_poly.pdbx_seq_one_letter_code
_entity_poly.pdbx_strand_id
1 'polypeptide(L)'
;MTRTTTTAPGPHPTPRVKRLAARAAVAVELSPLVGRRRSNPWIRRALVFVTCVLLLDALFGERGLAETGRARQDYEAAAADLRRVRQDNAGLRGQIRRLQDDPAAIEAVARRDLGLIKPGEVLVVVRDSKEDPARR
;
A
#
# COMPACT_ATOMS: atom_id res chain seq x y z
N MET A 1 -40.89 89.10 70.45
CA MET A 1 -40.36 88.00 71.28
C MET A 1 -40.98 86.69 70.81
N THR A 2 -40.18 85.63 70.84
CA THR A 2 -40.19 84.43 70.00
C THR A 2 -41.22 83.35 70.36
N ARG A 3 -41.66 82.60 69.33
CA ARG A 3 -41.77 81.11 69.21
C ARG A 3 -42.74 80.78 68.07
N THR A 4 -42.27 80.47 66.85
CA THR A 4 -42.00 79.12 66.30
C THR A 4 -43.15 78.12 66.45
N THR A 5 -43.72 77.69 65.32
CA THR A 5 -43.96 76.28 64.89
C THR A 5 -44.86 76.32 63.64
N THR A 6 -44.39 75.93 62.45
CA THR A 6 -44.07 74.57 61.95
C THR A 6 -45.30 73.83 61.40
N THR A 7 -45.40 73.91 60.07
CA THR A 7 -45.77 72.85 59.09
C THR A 7 -47.12 72.13 59.21
N ALA A 8 -47.98 72.44 58.24
CA ALA A 8 -49.23 71.75 57.89
C ALA A 8 -48.99 70.72 56.74
N PRO A 9 -50.00 69.95 56.27
CA PRO A 9 -50.03 68.49 56.37
C PRO A 9 -49.82 67.74 55.04
N GLY A 10 -49.16 66.58 55.09
CA GLY A 10 -49.10 65.64 53.98
C GLY A 10 -50.15 64.53 54.12
N PRO A 11 -50.86 64.12 53.05
CA PRO A 11 -51.71 62.94 53.06
C PRO A 11 -50.95 61.68 52.60
N HIS A 12 -51.70 60.57 52.52
CA HIS A 12 -51.43 59.35 51.73
C HIS A 12 -50.86 58.13 52.52
N PRO A 13 -51.04 56.90 52.01
CA PRO A 13 -52.03 55.97 52.56
C PRO A 13 -51.38 54.69 53.11
N THR A 14 -52.20 53.97 53.87
CA THR A 14 -51.98 52.65 54.48
C THR A 14 -51.13 51.65 53.65
N PRO A 15 -50.17 50.94 54.27
CA PRO A 15 -49.66 49.69 53.74
C PRO A 15 -50.40 48.48 54.32
N ARG A 16 -50.35 47.36 53.58
CA ARG A 16 -50.78 45.99 53.94
C ARG A 16 -52.23 45.64 53.60
N VAL A 17 -52.41 45.15 52.37
CA VAL A 17 -52.64 43.72 52.11
C VAL A 17 -52.44 43.45 50.62
N LYS A 18 -51.31 42.84 50.24
CA LYS A 18 -51.22 42.08 48.98
C LYS A 18 -50.96 40.63 49.35
N ARG A 19 -52.10 39.93 49.43
CA ARG A 19 -52.25 38.48 49.49
C ARG A 19 -51.40 37.82 48.42
N LEU A 20 -50.95 36.61 48.76
CA LEU A 20 -50.34 35.60 47.91
C LEU A 20 -50.84 35.65 46.45
N ALA A 21 -49.89 35.63 45.53
CA ALA A 21 -49.92 35.08 44.16
C ALA A 21 -49.20 36.04 43.21
N ALA A 22 -47.87 35.94 43.11
CA ALA A 22 -47.11 36.28 41.89
C ALA A 22 -45.58 36.25 42.09
N ARG A 23 -45.00 35.25 42.78
CA ARG A 23 -43.54 35.00 42.70
C ARG A 23 -43.18 33.52 42.64
N ALA A 24 -44.05 32.70 42.07
CA ALA A 24 -43.66 31.39 41.54
C ALA A 24 -43.01 31.60 40.16
N ALA A 25 -41.81 32.18 40.13
CA ALA A 25 -40.96 32.27 38.94
C ALA A 25 -39.61 32.91 39.32
N VAL A 26 -38.84 32.26 40.19
CA VAL A 26 -37.38 32.33 40.05
C VAL A 26 -37.00 31.02 39.36
N ALA A 27 -37.51 30.89 38.14
CA ALA A 27 -37.09 29.85 37.22
C ALA A 27 -35.68 30.22 36.79
N VAL A 28 -34.78 29.30 37.08
CA VAL A 28 -33.44 29.18 36.54
C VAL A 28 -33.51 29.36 35.02
N GLU A 29 -33.09 30.52 34.52
CA GLU A 29 -32.75 30.69 33.10
C GLU A 29 -31.23 30.57 32.96
N LEU A 30 -30.75 29.34 32.93
CA LEU A 30 -29.53 29.03 32.18
C LEU A 30 -29.89 29.19 30.70
N SER A 31 -29.76 30.40 30.17
CA SER A 31 -29.89 30.65 28.74
C SER A 31 -28.89 29.76 27.99
N PRO A 32 -29.32 28.83 27.11
CA PRO A 32 -28.38 28.18 26.23
C PRO A 32 -27.99 29.22 25.17
N LEU A 33 -26.71 29.64 25.17
CA LEU A 33 -26.09 30.36 24.05
C LEU A 33 -25.90 29.41 22.86
N VAL A 34 -26.98 28.84 22.33
CA VAL A 34 -26.93 28.16 21.03
C VAL A 34 -27.16 29.24 19.98
N GLY A 35 -26.06 29.89 19.62
CA GLY A 35 -26.01 30.79 18.47
C GLY A 35 -26.61 30.05 17.27
N ARG A 36 -27.66 30.65 16.70
CA ARG A 36 -28.38 30.13 15.53
C ARG A 36 -27.41 30.13 14.36
N ARG A 37 -26.61 29.05 14.25
CA ARG A 37 -25.66 28.80 13.17
C ARG A 37 -26.50 28.82 11.91
N ARG A 38 -26.45 29.92 11.15
CA ARG A 38 -27.13 30.04 9.86
C ARG A 38 -26.53 28.93 9.00
N SER A 39 -27.21 27.80 8.96
CA SER A 39 -26.74 26.63 8.24
C SER A 39 -26.92 26.95 6.76
N ASN A 40 -25.92 27.60 6.17
CA ASN A 40 -25.97 27.93 4.76
C ASN A 40 -26.09 26.59 4.02
N PRO A 41 -27.22 26.35 3.33
CA PRO A 41 -27.47 25.06 2.68
C PRO A 41 -26.40 24.77 1.61
N TRP A 42 -25.76 25.81 1.11
CA TRP A 42 -24.59 25.76 0.25
C TRP A 42 -23.38 25.08 0.90
N ILE A 43 -23.09 25.34 2.18
CA ILE A 43 -22.00 24.67 2.90
C ILE A 43 -22.28 23.18 3.05
N ARG A 44 -23.53 22.81 3.37
CA ARG A 44 -23.93 21.40 3.46
C ARG A 44 -23.83 20.70 2.10
N ARG A 45 -24.27 21.35 1.03
CA ARG A 45 -24.16 20.83 -0.35
C ARG A 45 -22.70 20.66 -0.76
N ALA A 46 -21.85 21.65 -0.46
CA ALA A 46 -20.42 21.57 -0.73
C ALA A 46 -19.76 20.42 0.06
N LEU A 47 -20.12 20.24 1.33
CA LEU A 47 -19.61 19.14 2.14
C LEU A 47 -20.01 17.77 1.55
N VAL A 48 -21.28 17.57 1.21
CA VAL A 48 -21.75 16.33 0.58
C VAL A 48 -21.05 16.09 -0.76
N PHE A 49 -20.89 17.14 -1.57
CA PHE A 49 -20.19 17.04 -2.85
C PHE A 49 -18.73 16.61 -2.67
N VAL A 50 -17.99 17.26 -1.76
CA VAL A 50 -16.61 16.88 -1.44
C VAL A 50 -16.54 15.44 -0.92
N THR A 51 -17.44 15.04 -0.03
CA THR A 51 -17.50 13.65 0.45
C THR A 51 -17.78 12.65 -0.68
N CYS A 52 -18.70 12.94 -1.59
CA CYS A 52 -18.97 12.10 -2.75
C CYS A 52 -17.76 12.00 -3.68
N VAL A 53 -17.07 13.12 -3.94
CA VAL A 53 -15.84 13.12 -4.76
C VAL A 53 -14.75 12.29 -4.09
N LEU A 54 -14.55 12.42 -2.77
CA LEU A 54 -13.59 11.60 -2.03
C LEU A 54 -13.95 10.11 -2.02
N LEU A 55 -15.24 9.77 -1.95
CA LEU A 55 -15.68 8.38 -2.06
C LEU A 55 -15.46 7.84 -3.47
N LEU A 56 -15.76 8.63 -4.50
CA LEU A 56 -15.48 8.25 -5.88
C LEU A 56 -13.99 8.10 -6.12
N ASP A 57 -13.14 8.97 -5.57
CA ASP A 57 -11.69 8.83 -5.63
C ASP A 57 -11.17 7.63 -4.82
N ALA A 58 -11.80 7.30 -3.69
CA ALA A 58 -11.45 6.09 -2.94
C ALA A 58 -11.89 4.80 -3.66
N LEU A 59 -13.03 4.83 -4.38
CA LEU A 59 -13.59 3.67 -5.10
C LEU A 59 -13.01 3.52 -6.52
N PHE A 60 -12.76 4.62 -7.23
CA PHE A 60 -12.36 4.70 -8.64
C PHE A 60 -11.02 5.40 -8.86
N GLY A 61 -10.48 6.10 -7.87
CA GLY A 61 -9.21 6.82 -7.98
C GLY A 61 -8.05 5.84 -8.10
N GLU A 62 -7.18 6.16 -9.04
CA GLU A 62 -6.16 5.30 -9.64
C GLU A 62 -5.09 4.79 -8.65
N ARG A 63 -5.17 5.15 -7.36
CA ARG A 63 -4.18 4.84 -6.31
C ARG A 63 -4.72 4.07 -5.08
N GLY A 64 -6.02 3.78 -4.99
CA GLY A 64 -6.59 3.13 -3.79
C GLY A 64 -6.59 1.61 -3.82
N LEU A 65 -6.99 1.01 -4.95
CA LEU A 65 -7.12 -0.44 -5.15
C LEU A 65 -6.68 -0.92 -6.55
N ALA A 66 -6.64 -0.02 -7.55
CA ALA A 66 -6.28 -0.36 -8.93
C ALA A 66 -4.75 -0.45 -9.16
N GLU A 67 -3.96 0.35 -8.45
CA GLU A 67 -2.48 0.29 -8.52
C GLU A 67 -1.94 -1.03 -7.93
N THR A 68 -2.65 -1.62 -6.97
CA THR A 68 -2.35 -2.98 -6.47
C THR A 68 -2.62 -4.05 -7.53
N GLY A 69 -3.53 -3.81 -8.48
CA GLY A 69 -3.82 -4.76 -9.56
C GLY A 69 -2.64 -4.94 -10.51
N ARG A 70 -2.08 -3.82 -11.02
CA ARG A 70 -0.93 -3.86 -11.95
C ARG A 70 0.35 -4.29 -11.25
N ALA A 71 0.66 -3.74 -10.08
CA ALA A 71 1.83 -4.16 -9.32
C ALA A 71 1.77 -5.65 -8.92
N ARG A 72 0.58 -6.19 -8.67
CA ARG A 72 0.38 -7.62 -8.40
C ARG A 72 0.46 -8.46 -9.65
N GLN A 73 -0.06 -8.00 -10.78
CA GLN A 73 0.10 -8.68 -12.08
C GLN A 73 1.57 -8.73 -12.50
N ASP A 74 2.30 -7.62 -12.37
CA ASP A 74 3.73 -7.54 -12.67
C ASP A 74 4.55 -8.44 -11.73
N TYR A 75 4.19 -8.46 -10.44
CA TYR A 75 4.81 -9.36 -9.45
C TYR A 75 4.52 -10.83 -9.77
N GLU A 76 3.29 -11.18 -10.11
CA GLU A 76 2.92 -12.57 -10.45
C GLU A 76 3.58 -13.03 -11.75
N ALA A 77 3.67 -12.15 -12.76
CA ALA A 77 4.40 -12.43 -14.00
C ALA A 77 5.90 -12.66 -13.72
N ALA A 78 6.55 -11.75 -12.99
CA ALA A 78 7.96 -11.89 -12.62
C ALA A 78 8.21 -13.13 -11.74
N ALA A 79 7.30 -13.46 -10.83
CA ALA A 79 7.39 -14.66 -10.00
C ALA A 79 7.22 -15.94 -10.82
N ALA A 80 6.34 -15.95 -11.82
CA ALA A 80 6.16 -17.07 -12.74
C ALA A 80 7.43 -17.30 -13.58
N ASP A 81 8.04 -16.23 -14.09
CA ASP A 81 9.29 -16.31 -14.86
C ASP A 81 10.45 -16.82 -13.99
N LEU A 82 10.57 -16.32 -12.75
CA LEU A 82 11.56 -16.81 -11.81
C LEU A 82 11.39 -18.31 -11.51
N ARG A 83 10.15 -18.79 -11.39
CA ARG A 83 9.85 -20.22 -11.19
C ARG A 83 10.27 -21.05 -12.41
N ARG A 84 9.96 -20.60 -13.62
CA ARG A 84 10.36 -21.27 -14.87
C ARG A 84 11.88 -21.37 -14.98
N VAL A 85 12.58 -20.25 -14.85
CA VAL A 85 14.05 -20.21 -14.94
C VAL A 85 14.70 -21.10 -13.87
N ARG A 86 14.15 -21.15 -12.65
CA ARG A 86 14.65 -22.05 -11.60
C ARG A 86 14.46 -23.53 -11.92
N GLN A 87 13.32 -23.90 -12.51
CA GLN A 87 13.05 -25.28 -12.94
C GLN A 87 14.01 -25.69 -14.06
N ASP A 88 14.22 -24.81 -15.05
CA ASP A 88 15.15 -25.05 -16.15
C ASP A 88 16.58 -25.21 -15.62
N ASN A 89 17.00 -24.34 -14.70
CA ASN A 89 18.33 -24.44 -14.09
C ASN A 89 18.50 -25.74 -13.32
N ALA A 90 17.48 -26.18 -12.57
CA ALA A 90 17.51 -27.46 -11.87
C ALA A 90 17.60 -28.65 -12.83
N GLY A 91 16.85 -28.62 -13.93
CA GLY A 91 16.89 -29.62 -14.99
C GLY A 91 18.28 -29.71 -15.65
N LEU A 92 18.83 -28.57 -16.06
CA LEU A 92 20.17 -28.49 -16.66
C LEU A 92 21.26 -28.97 -15.71
N ARG A 93 21.20 -28.60 -14.42
CA ARG A 93 22.13 -29.12 -13.41
C ARG A 93 22.02 -30.64 -13.24
N GLY A 94 20.81 -31.19 -13.33
CA GLY A 94 20.58 -32.63 -13.33
C GLY A 94 21.20 -33.32 -14.55
N GLN A 95 21.06 -32.71 -15.73
CA GLN A 95 21.68 -33.21 -16.96
C GLN A 95 23.21 -33.15 -16.87
N ILE A 96 23.78 -32.03 -16.40
CA ILE A 96 25.22 -31.89 -16.21
C ILE A 96 25.74 -32.98 -15.28
N ARG A 97 25.07 -33.26 -14.15
CA ARG A 97 25.49 -34.35 -13.26
C ARG A 97 25.50 -35.70 -13.99
N ARG A 98 24.42 -36.03 -14.70
CA ARG A 98 24.34 -37.28 -15.48
C ARG A 98 25.40 -37.39 -16.57
N LEU A 99 25.72 -36.29 -17.25
CA LEU A 99 26.76 -36.24 -18.28
C LEU A 99 28.18 -36.28 -17.68
N GLN A 100 28.38 -35.68 -16.50
CA GLN A 100 29.65 -35.77 -15.77
C GLN A 100 29.87 -37.16 -15.18
N ASP A 101 28.80 -37.85 -14.80
CA ASP A 101 28.83 -39.23 -14.30
C ASP A 101 29.13 -40.24 -15.44
N ASP A 102 29.09 -39.82 -16.71
CA ASP A 102 29.59 -40.58 -17.86
C ASP A 102 30.86 -39.91 -18.46
N PRO A 103 32.00 -39.97 -17.76
CA PRO A 103 33.25 -39.42 -18.26
C PRO A 103 33.74 -40.11 -19.54
N ALA A 104 33.23 -41.31 -19.88
CA ALA A 104 33.58 -42.02 -21.10
C ALA A 104 32.94 -41.37 -22.34
N ALA A 105 31.73 -40.82 -22.22
CA ALA A 105 31.10 -40.06 -23.30
C ALA A 105 31.88 -38.77 -23.62
N ILE A 106 32.34 -38.06 -22.58
CA ILE A 106 33.14 -36.83 -22.75
C ILE A 106 34.51 -37.17 -23.38
N GLU A 107 35.14 -38.26 -22.94
CA GLU A 107 36.39 -38.77 -23.51
C GLU A 107 36.25 -39.13 -24.99
N ALA A 108 35.14 -39.78 -25.38
CA ALA A 108 34.88 -40.13 -26.77
C ALA A 108 34.76 -38.88 -27.66
N VAL A 109 34.06 -37.84 -27.19
CA VAL A 109 33.93 -36.56 -27.92
C VAL A 109 35.28 -35.83 -27.98
N ALA A 110 36.02 -35.78 -26.87
CA ALA A 110 37.34 -35.16 -26.81
C ALA A 110 38.35 -35.83 -27.77
N ARG A 111 38.29 -37.16 -27.91
CA ARG A 111 39.11 -37.90 -28.88
C ARG A 111 38.67 -37.66 -30.32
N ARG A 112 37.36 -37.66 -30.58
CA ARG A 112 36.83 -37.53 -31.95
C ARG A 112 37.00 -36.12 -32.52
N ASP A 113 36.64 -35.11 -31.72
CA ASP A 113 36.51 -33.73 -32.22
C ASP A 113 37.76 -32.88 -31.93
N LEU A 114 38.51 -33.21 -30.86
CA LEU A 114 39.69 -32.45 -30.44
C LEU A 114 40.99 -33.25 -30.55
N GLY A 115 40.94 -34.55 -30.86
CA GLY A 115 42.13 -35.41 -30.97
C GLY A 115 42.92 -35.55 -29.66
N LEU A 116 42.29 -35.26 -28.51
CA LEU A 116 42.97 -35.26 -27.22
C LEU A 116 43.24 -36.70 -26.74
N ILE A 117 44.44 -36.93 -26.21
CA ILE A 117 44.87 -38.19 -25.60
C ILE A 117 45.13 -37.99 -24.11
N LYS A 118 44.86 -38.99 -23.27
CA LYS A 118 45.10 -38.88 -21.81
C LYS A 118 46.60 -38.90 -21.49
N PRO A 119 47.04 -38.24 -20.40
CA PRO A 119 48.41 -38.38 -19.91
C PRO A 119 48.74 -39.86 -19.67
N GLY A 120 49.78 -40.36 -20.35
CA GLY A 120 50.21 -41.77 -20.28
C GLY A 120 49.80 -42.64 -21.48
N GLU A 121 49.02 -42.12 -22.44
CA GLU A 121 48.70 -42.83 -23.69
C GLU A 121 49.75 -42.55 -24.80
N VAL A 122 49.99 -43.53 -25.66
CA VAL A 122 50.99 -43.45 -26.75
C VAL A 122 50.29 -43.24 -28.09
N LEU A 123 50.61 -42.15 -28.79
CA LEU A 123 50.10 -41.88 -30.14
C LEU A 123 50.84 -42.74 -31.17
N VAL A 124 50.10 -43.62 -31.87
CA VAL A 124 50.65 -44.44 -32.96
C VAL A 124 50.20 -43.84 -34.30
N VAL A 125 51.13 -43.20 -35.01
CA VAL A 125 50.89 -42.70 -36.37
C VAL A 125 51.36 -43.76 -37.36
N VAL A 126 50.40 -44.49 -37.94
CA VAL A 126 50.70 -45.44 -39.03
C VAL A 126 50.96 -44.63 -40.29
N ARG A 127 52.17 -44.71 -40.83
CA ARG A 127 52.50 -44.16 -42.15
C ARG A 127 52.38 -45.29 -43.16
N ASP A 128 51.46 -45.16 -44.11
CA ASP A 128 51.42 -46.02 -45.28
C ASP A 128 52.70 -45.79 -46.08
N SER A 129 53.67 -46.67 -45.84
CA SER A 129 54.86 -46.77 -46.66
C SER A 129 54.39 -47.33 -47.99
N LYS A 130 54.14 -46.44 -48.95
CA LYS A 130 53.96 -46.83 -50.34
C LYS A 130 55.13 -47.74 -50.70
N GLU A 131 54.78 -49.00 -50.91
CA GLU A 131 55.64 -50.10 -51.31
C GLU A 131 56.66 -49.60 -52.32
N ASP A 132 57.95 -49.69 -51.95
CA ASP A 132 59.08 -49.37 -52.81
C ASP A 132 59.14 -50.43 -53.92
N PRO A 133 58.78 -50.12 -55.17
CA PRO A 133 58.79 -51.10 -56.24
C PRO A 133 60.20 -51.33 -56.80
N ALA A 134 61.26 -50.76 -56.23
CA ALA A 134 62.61 -50.79 -56.79
C ALA A 134 63.53 -51.88 -56.22
N ARG A 135 63.00 -52.97 -55.66
CA ARG A 135 63.78 -54.16 -55.30
C ARG A 135 63.45 -55.37 -56.17
N ARG A 136 63.87 -55.34 -57.44
CA ARG A 136 64.13 -56.52 -58.29
C ARG A 136 65.28 -56.26 -59.25
#